data_AF-C0BWR8-F1
#
_entry.id   AF-C0BWR8-F1
#
_cell.length_a   1.000
_cell.length_b   1.000
_cell.length_c   1.000
_cell.angle_alpha   90.00
_cell.angle_beta   90.00
_cell.angle_gamma   90.00
#
_symmetry.space_group_name_H-M   'P 1'
#
loop_
_entity.id
_entity.type
_entity.pdbx_description
1 polymer ?
#
loop_
_entity_poly.entity_id
_entity_poly.type
_entity_poly.pdbx_seq_one_letter_code
_entity_poly.pdbx_strand_id
1 'polypeptide(L)'
;MTPLDTMVTPPYLYTLKLMLPYTPSSNQRFLAIYIKFLEFRYTMDHFHGFPARSSSKDSRHGFAPMGMFEDLKPYMAPEEKEMMDQMEMMMNMMEMVQSTQAAEGGGNGAGGFDPMDMMMGMMDPEQQEMFQTYSNMFESDMAQAYNNSNEKPKKEGEESL
;
A
#
# COMPACT_ATOMS: atom_id res chain seq x y z
N MET A 1 -7.35 -17.80 -30.50
CA MET A 1 -6.10 -17.06 -30.22
C MET A 1 -6.34 -16.28 -28.94
N THR A 2 -5.44 -16.39 -27.98
CA THR A 2 -5.49 -15.61 -26.75
C THR A 2 -5.09 -14.15 -27.03
N PRO A 3 -5.47 -13.18 -26.17
CA PRO A 3 -5.00 -11.80 -26.29
C PRO A 3 -3.48 -11.69 -26.37
N LEU A 4 -2.76 -12.54 -25.63
CA LEU A 4 -1.31 -12.65 -25.68
C LEU A 4 -0.83 -13.06 -27.08
N ASP A 5 -1.45 -14.07 -27.70
CA ASP A 5 -1.08 -14.53 -29.05
C ASP A 5 -1.18 -13.43 -30.09
N THR A 6 -2.19 -12.55 -29.99
CA THR A 6 -2.34 -11.38 -30.88
C THR A 6 -1.24 -10.34 -30.72
N MET A 7 -0.69 -10.19 -29.51
CA MET A 7 0.37 -9.22 -29.24
C MET A 7 1.75 -9.73 -29.66
N VAL A 8 2.00 -11.03 -29.52
CA VAL A 8 3.34 -11.62 -29.70
C VAL A 8 3.50 -12.39 -31.02
N THR A 9 2.44 -12.49 -31.83
CA THR A 9 2.48 -13.13 -33.16
C THR A 9 2.24 -12.09 -34.26
N PRO A 10 3.28 -11.53 -34.90
CA PRO A 10 3.13 -10.70 -36.10
C PRO A 10 2.54 -11.46 -37.31
N PRO A 11 1.99 -10.74 -38.32
CA PRO A 11 1.31 -11.33 -39.48
C PRO A 11 2.07 -12.47 -40.18
N TYR A 12 3.39 -12.30 -40.35
CA TYR A 12 4.21 -13.29 -41.05
C TYR A 12 4.38 -14.61 -40.26
N LEU A 13 4.30 -14.58 -38.92
CA LEU A 13 4.35 -15.78 -38.10
C LEU A 13 3.09 -16.62 -38.26
N TYR A 14 1.92 -16.00 -38.49
CA TYR A 14 0.71 -16.73 -38.86
C TYR A 14 0.89 -17.46 -40.20
N THR A 15 1.51 -16.81 -41.18
CA THR A 15 1.82 -17.46 -42.47
C THR A 15 2.72 -18.68 -42.28
N LEU A 16 3.77 -18.58 -41.44
CA LEU A 16 4.65 -19.71 -41.15
C LEU A 16 3.92 -20.85 -40.44
N LYS A 17 3.03 -20.54 -39.48
CA LYS A 17 2.18 -21.54 -38.82
C LYS A 17 1.25 -22.25 -39.81
N LEU A 18 0.64 -21.52 -40.74
CA LEU A 18 -0.23 -22.09 -41.77
C LEU A 18 0.54 -22.95 -42.79
N MET A 19 1.79 -22.62 -43.05
CA MET A 19 2.68 -23.40 -43.93
C MET A 19 3.19 -24.69 -43.28
N LEU A 20 3.17 -24.78 -41.94
CA LEU A 20 3.70 -25.91 -41.18
C LEU A 20 3.14 -27.28 -41.61
N PRO A 21 1.83 -27.51 -41.80
CA PRO A 21 1.31 -28.80 -42.27
C PRO A 21 1.72 -29.15 -43.71
N TYR A 22 2.09 -28.16 -44.52
CA TYR A 22 2.54 -28.34 -45.90
C TYR A 22 4.06 -28.48 -46.03
N THR A 23 4.79 -28.33 -44.92
CA THR A 23 6.25 -28.45 -44.88
C THR A 23 6.64 -29.93 -44.86
N PRO A 24 7.61 -30.39 -45.67
CA PRO A 24 8.07 -31.77 -45.66
C PRO A 24 8.44 -32.25 -44.24
N SER A 25 8.09 -33.49 -43.91
CA SER A 25 8.25 -34.05 -42.55
C SER A 25 9.67 -33.94 -41.99
N SER A 26 10.69 -34.00 -42.86
CA SER A 26 12.09 -33.81 -42.49
C SER A 26 12.39 -32.44 -41.88
N ASN A 27 11.69 -31.40 -42.34
CA ASN A 27 11.92 -30.01 -41.93
C ASN A 27 10.82 -29.47 -41.00
N GLN A 28 9.68 -30.15 -40.93
CA GLN A 28 8.51 -29.71 -40.15
C GLN A 28 8.84 -29.53 -38.66
N ARG A 29 9.61 -30.45 -38.07
CA ARG A 29 10.06 -30.34 -36.67
C ARG A 29 10.92 -29.10 -36.44
N PHE A 30 11.88 -28.85 -37.34
CA PHE A 30 12.74 -27.68 -37.24
C PHE A 30 11.93 -26.39 -37.38
N LEU A 31 11.02 -26.32 -38.36
CA LEU A 31 10.16 -25.17 -38.57
C LEU A 31 9.24 -24.91 -37.37
N ALA A 32 8.65 -25.96 -36.77
CA ALA A 32 7.80 -25.83 -35.58
C ALA A 32 8.58 -25.22 -34.40
N ILE A 33 9.80 -25.71 -34.15
CA ILE A 33 10.69 -25.18 -33.10
C ILE A 33 11.08 -23.75 -33.42
N TYR A 34 11.40 -23.45 -34.68
CA TYR A 34 11.77 -22.10 -35.10
C TYR A 34 10.63 -21.09 -34.95
N ILE A 35 9.39 -21.47 -35.29
CA ILE A 35 8.19 -20.67 -35.06
C ILE A 35 8.03 -20.37 -33.56
N LYS A 36 8.19 -21.39 -32.70
CA LYS A 36 8.11 -21.22 -31.24
C LYS A 36 9.20 -20.32 -30.69
N PHE A 37 10.42 -20.46 -31.21
CA PHE A 37 11.53 -19.58 -30.87
C PHE A 37 11.24 -18.12 -31.26
N LEU A 38 10.70 -17.90 -32.45
CA LEU A 38 10.31 -16.57 -32.89
C LEU A 38 9.20 -15.99 -32.01
N GLU A 39 8.13 -16.72 -31.72
CA GLU A 39 7.09 -16.30 -30.77
C GLU A 39 7.70 -15.89 -29.43
N PHE A 40 8.57 -16.73 -28.87
CA PHE A 40 9.26 -16.42 -27.62
C PHE A 40 10.10 -15.14 -27.73
N ARG A 41 10.87 -14.98 -28.82
CA ARG A 41 11.66 -13.78 -29.07
C ARG A 41 10.78 -12.53 -29.19
N TYR A 42 9.61 -12.63 -29.82
CA TYR A 42 8.65 -11.52 -29.88
C TYR A 42 8.01 -11.22 -28.54
N THR A 43 7.66 -12.24 -27.74
CA THR A 43 7.21 -12.05 -26.37
C THR A 43 8.29 -11.34 -25.57
N MET A 44 9.53 -11.81 -25.66
CA MET A 44 10.66 -11.16 -25.01
C MET A 44 10.79 -9.71 -25.51
N ASP A 45 10.93 -9.45 -26.81
CA ASP A 45 11.05 -8.08 -27.35
C ASP A 45 9.86 -7.17 -26.99
N HIS A 46 8.63 -7.69 -26.98
CA HIS A 46 7.42 -6.95 -26.65
C HIS A 46 7.33 -6.60 -25.16
N PHE A 47 7.81 -7.50 -24.30
CA PHE A 47 7.86 -7.32 -22.85
C PHE A 47 9.29 -7.02 -22.35
N HIS A 48 10.21 -6.63 -23.24
CA HIS A 48 11.61 -6.42 -22.91
C HIS A 48 11.74 -5.10 -22.17
N GLY A 49 12.10 -5.23 -20.90
CA GLY A 49 11.97 -4.17 -19.93
C GLY A 49 10.55 -4.14 -19.35
N PHE A 50 10.30 -4.94 -18.31
CA PHE A 50 9.57 -4.35 -17.19
C PHE A 50 10.30 -3.04 -16.91
N PRO A 51 9.68 -1.87 -17.11
CA PRO A 51 10.39 -0.61 -16.91
C PRO A 51 10.99 -0.70 -15.52
N ALA A 52 12.32 -0.70 -15.44
CA ALA A 52 13.02 -0.60 -14.19
C ALA A 52 12.62 0.77 -13.63
N ARG A 53 11.55 0.79 -12.83
CA ARG A 53 11.00 1.99 -12.21
C ARG A 53 10.78 3.12 -13.22
N SER A 54 9.77 2.98 -14.06
CA SER A 54 9.14 4.20 -14.58
C SER A 54 8.40 4.84 -13.40
N SER A 55 9.14 5.64 -12.64
CA SER A 55 8.63 6.87 -12.06
C SER A 55 8.19 7.77 -13.23
N SER A 56 7.17 7.33 -13.98
CA SER A 56 6.48 8.18 -14.94
C SER A 56 5.79 9.23 -14.09
N LYS A 57 6.35 10.42 -14.14
CA LYS A 57 5.74 11.70 -13.74
C LYS A 57 4.44 12.03 -14.51
N ASP A 58 3.90 11.05 -15.23
CA ASP A 58 2.65 11.06 -15.98
C ASP A 58 1.77 9.89 -15.48
N SER A 59 1.64 9.80 -14.16
CA SER A 59 0.76 8.89 -13.46
C SER A 59 -0.66 9.44 -13.50
N ARG A 60 -1.36 9.23 -14.62
CA ARG A 60 -2.82 9.07 -14.50
C ARG A 60 -3.18 7.67 -13.97
N HIS A 61 -2.36 6.64 -14.23
CA HIS A 61 -2.44 5.29 -13.63
C HIS A 61 -1.01 4.66 -13.61
N GLY A 62 -0.01 5.39 -13.11
CA GLY A 62 1.35 4.85 -13.02
C GLY A 62 1.47 3.97 -11.79
N PHE A 63 1.59 2.64 -11.96
CA PHE A 63 1.77 1.60 -10.93
C PHE A 63 1.46 2.08 -9.50
N ALA A 64 0.21 2.50 -9.28
CA ALA A 64 -0.32 2.55 -7.94
C ALA A 64 -0.61 1.08 -7.62
N PRO A 65 -0.05 0.50 -6.55
CA PRO A 65 -0.44 -0.83 -6.10
C PRO A 65 -1.97 -1.00 -6.13
N MET A 66 -2.71 0.06 -5.78
CA MET A 66 -4.17 0.15 -5.87
C MET A 66 -4.75 -0.07 -7.28
N GLY A 67 -4.19 0.54 -8.33
CA GLY A 67 -4.69 0.34 -9.69
C GLY A 67 -4.50 -1.11 -10.18
N MET A 68 -3.44 -1.78 -9.73
CA MET A 68 -3.23 -3.20 -10.02
C MET A 68 -4.22 -4.08 -9.23
N PHE A 69 -4.59 -3.68 -8.02
CA PHE A 69 -5.56 -4.41 -7.21
C PHE A 69 -6.98 -4.32 -7.79
N GLU A 70 -7.39 -3.18 -8.33
CA GLU A 70 -8.67 -3.02 -9.03
C GLU A 70 -8.79 -3.98 -10.23
N ASP A 71 -7.72 -4.11 -11.02
CA ASP A 71 -7.66 -5.03 -12.16
C ASP A 71 -7.69 -6.51 -11.75
N LEU A 72 -7.16 -6.83 -10.57
CA LEU A 72 -7.05 -8.19 -10.05
C LEU A 72 -8.30 -8.63 -9.24
N LYS A 73 -9.03 -7.68 -8.66
CA LYS A 73 -10.26 -7.85 -7.86
C LYS A 73 -11.32 -8.78 -8.47
N PRO A 74 -11.63 -8.78 -9.79
CA PRO A 74 -12.60 -9.72 -10.35
C PRO A 74 -12.16 -11.19 -10.27
N TYR A 75 -10.86 -11.45 -10.17
CA TYR A 75 -10.27 -12.80 -10.20
C TYR A 75 -9.91 -13.37 -8.82
N MET A 76 -10.04 -12.58 -7.75
CA MET A 76 -9.73 -13.00 -6.37
C MET A 76 -10.86 -13.81 -5.71
N ALA A 77 -10.52 -14.57 -4.67
CA ALA A 77 -11.49 -15.20 -3.78
C ALA A 77 -12.26 -14.14 -2.96
N PRO A 78 -13.52 -14.39 -2.57
CA PRO A 78 -14.34 -13.41 -1.86
C PRO A 78 -13.70 -12.92 -0.55
N GLU A 79 -12.99 -13.78 0.18
CA GLU A 79 -12.29 -13.43 1.42
C GLU A 79 -11.13 -12.44 1.16
N GLU A 80 -10.42 -12.62 0.05
CA GLU A 80 -9.31 -11.75 -0.34
C GLU A 80 -9.80 -10.37 -0.79
N LYS A 81 -10.97 -10.31 -1.45
CA LYS A 81 -11.60 -9.03 -1.84
C LYS A 81 -11.98 -8.21 -0.63
N GLU A 82 -12.57 -8.83 0.38
CA GLU A 82 -12.99 -8.14 1.60
C GLU A 82 -11.80 -7.56 2.36
N MET A 83 -10.68 -8.29 2.43
CA MET A 83 -9.44 -7.79 3.02
C MET A 83 -8.88 -6.58 2.25
N MET A 84 -8.99 -6.58 0.91
CA MET A 84 -8.58 -5.45 0.10
C MET A 84 -9.51 -4.24 0.24
N ASP A 85 -10.83 -4.46 0.32
CA ASP A 85 -11.80 -3.39 0.54
C ASP A 85 -11.57 -2.68 1.89
N GLN A 86 -11.21 -3.43 2.93
CA GLN A 86 -10.84 -2.87 4.23
C GLN A 86 -9.54 -2.05 4.16
N MET A 87 -8.53 -2.54 3.41
CA MET A 87 -7.26 -1.81 3.22
C MET A 87 -7.46 -0.52 2.42
N GLU A 88 -8.31 -0.56 1.38
CA GLU A 88 -8.68 0.60 0.56
C GLU A 88 -9.40 1.67 1.40
N MET A 89 -10.36 1.24 2.23
CA MET A 89 -11.05 2.14 3.16
C MET A 89 -10.08 2.82 4.13
N MET A 90 -9.11 2.07 4.67
CA MET A 90 -8.10 2.60 5.58
C MET A 90 -7.17 3.61 4.89
N MET A 91 -6.70 3.32 3.67
CA MET A 91 -5.85 4.24 2.91
C MET A 91 -6.60 5.53 2.54
N ASN A 92 -7.85 5.43 2.07
CA ASN A 92 -8.68 6.59 1.77
C ASN A 92 -8.93 7.46 3.01
N MET A 93 -9.11 6.84 4.18
CA MET A 93 -9.26 7.56 5.44
C MET A 93 -7.96 8.27 5.84
N MET A 94 -6.80 7.62 5.67
CA MET A 94 -5.49 8.20 5.94
C MET A 94 -5.16 9.37 4.98
N GLU A 95 -5.53 9.26 3.70
CA GLU A 95 -5.38 10.33 2.72
C GLU A 95 -6.32 11.51 3.01
N MET A 96 -7.55 11.25 3.47
CA MET A 96 -8.47 12.29 3.93
C MET A 96 -7.92 13.04 5.16
N VAL A 97 -7.38 12.32 6.15
CA VAL A 97 -6.76 12.93 7.35
C VAL A 97 -5.48 13.69 7.01
N GLN A 98 -4.66 13.17 6.09
CA GLN A 98 -3.44 13.83 5.66
C GLN A 98 -3.74 15.08 4.82
N SER A 99 -4.79 15.04 3.98
CA SER A 99 -5.21 16.20 3.19
C SER A 99 -5.87 17.29 4.04
N THR A 100 -6.59 16.94 5.11
CA THR A 100 -7.11 17.93 6.08
C THR A 100 -5.99 18.51 6.97
N GLN A 101 -5.06 17.69 7.47
CA GLN A 101 -3.89 18.20 8.21
C GLN A 101 -2.93 19.03 7.34
N ALA A 102 -2.75 18.69 6.07
CA ALA A 102 -1.94 19.48 5.14
C ALA A 102 -2.62 20.80 4.71
N ALA A 103 -3.95 20.86 4.73
CA ALA A 103 -4.71 22.07 4.49
C ALA A 103 -4.75 23.00 5.72
N GLU A 104 -4.67 22.46 6.93
CA GLU A 104 -4.65 23.22 8.19
C GLU A 104 -3.23 23.59 8.63
N GLY A 105 -2.54 24.32 7.74
CA GLY A 105 -1.47 25.21 8.13
C GLY A 105 -2.02 26.39 8.95
N GLY A 106 -2.32 26.16 10.23
CA GLY A 106 -2.55 27.19 11.22
C GLY A 106 -4.01 27.44 11.60
N GLY A 107 -4.32 27.25 12.88
CA GLY A 107 -5.50 27.85 13.49
C GLY A 107 -6.21 26.93 14.47
N ASN A 108 -5.90 27.12 15.74
CA ASN A 108 -6.69 26.75 16.90
C ASN A 108 -8.22 26.64 16.64
N GLY A 109 -8.77 25.44 16.83
CA GLY A 109 -10.13 25.24 17.33
C GLY A 109 -11.23 24.97 16.30
N ALA A 110 -11.55 23.69 16.09
CA ALA A 110 -12.92 23.15 16.16
C ALA A 110 -12.93 21.63 15.87
N GLY A 111 -13.32 20.82 16.85
CA GLY A 111 -13.83 19.45 16.63
C GLY A 111 -12.82 18.41 16.15
N GLY A 112 -11.61 18.42 16.70
CA GLY A 112 -10.51 17.53 16.30
C GLY A 112 -10.90 16.06 16.37
N PHE A 113 -10.89 15.40 15.21
CA PHE A 113 -10.75 13.96 15.15
C PHE A 113 -9.36 13.64 15.70
N ASP A 114 -9.30 13.17 16.95
CA ASP A 114 -8.03 12.94 17.63
C ASP A 114 -7.40 11.65 17.08
N PRO A 115 -6.21 11.71 16.48
CA PRO A 115 -5.55 10.52 15.93
C PRO A 115 -5.36 9.40 16.98
N MET A 116 -5.35 9.77 18.26
CA MET A 116 -5.34 8.83 19.38
C MET A 116 -6.63 8.01 19.51
N ASP A 117 -7.79 8.59 19.21
CA ASP A 117 -9.08 7.88 19.30
C ASP A 117 -9.21 6.83 18.20
N MET A 118 -8.68 7.12 17.01
CA MET A 118 -8.61 6.15 15.92
C MET A 118 -7.66 5.00 16.27
N MET A 119 -6.49 5.32 16.85
CA MET A 119 -5.53 4.29 17.29
C MET A 119 -6.12 3.42 18.40
N MET A 120 -6.84 4.00 19.37
CA MET A 120 -7.56 3.23 20.39
C MET A 120 -8.65 2.35 19.78
N GLY A 121 -9.41 2.84 18.81
CA GLY A 121 -10.47 2.07 18.15
C GLY A 121 -9.97 0.86 17.35
N MET A 122 -8.69 0.84 16.97
CA MET A 122 -8.06 -0.27 16.23
C MET A 122 -7.24 -1.21 17.12
N MET A 123 -7.00 -0.87 18.38
CA MET A 123 -6.31 -1.73 19.34
C MET A 123 -7.28 -2.77 19.93
N ASP A 124 -6.77 -3.99 20.17
CA ASP A 124 -7.52 -5.01 20.91
C ASP A 124 -7.79 -4.56 22.36
N PRO A 125 -8.84 -5.07 23.03
CA PRO A 125 -9.24 -4.62 24.36
C PRO A 125 -8.12 -4.67 25.41
N GLU A 126 -7.24 -5.67 25.34
CA GLU A 126 -6.08 -5.81 26.24
C GLU A 126 -5.03 -4.71 26.00
N GLN A 127 -4.85 -4.26 24.75
CA GLN A 127 -3.90 -3.21 24.40
C GLN A 127 -4.42 -1.82 24.81
N GLN A 128 -5.73 -1.60 24.73
CA GLN A 128 -6.37 -0.38 25.22
C GLN A 128 -6.18 -0.23 26.73
N GLU A 129 -6.40 -1.29 27.52
CA GLU A 129 -6.21 -1.28 28.97
C GLU A 129 -4.75 -1.03 29.37
N MET A 130 -3.78 -1.67 28.69
CA MET A 130 -2.36 -1.42 28.95
C MET A 130 -2.00 0.04 28.71
N PHE A 131 -2.42 0.61 27.58
CA PHE A 131 -2.15 2.00 27.25
C PHE A 131 -2.75 2.98 28.26
N GLN A 132 -4.00 2.76 28.68
CA GLN A 132 -4.64 3.56 29.74
C GLN A 132 -3.90 3.42 31.07
N THR A 133 -3.47 2.20 31.43
CA THR A 133 -2.73 1.93 32.67
C THR A 133 -1.40 2.70 32.69
N TYR A 134 -0.62 2.68 31.61
CA TYR A 134 0.63 3.42 31.50
C TYR A 134 0.42 4.94 31.51
N SER A 135 -0.63 5.43 30.83
CA SER A 135 -0.97 6.85 30.83
C SER A 135 -1.33 7.34 32.23
N ASN A 136 -2.14 6.57 32.96
CA ASN A 136 -2.53 6.88 34.34
C ASN A 136 -1.33 6.85 35.30
N MET A 137 -0.43 5.88 35.15
CA MET A 137 0.81 5.84 35.95
C MET A 137 1.67 7.08 35.70
N PHE A 138 1.88 7.43 34.43
CA PHE A 138 2.68 8.59 34.05
C PHE A 138 2.08 9.91 34.54
N GLU A 139 0.76 10.06 34.43
CA GLU A 139 0.03 11.23 34.91
C GLU A 139 0.05 11.33 36.45
N SER A 140 -0.05 10.18 37.13
CA SER A 140 0.07 10.10 38.59
C SER A 140 1.48 10.44 39.08
N ASP A 141 2.53 9.99 38.39
CA ASP A 141 3.93 10.29 38.72
C ASP A 141 4.24 11.78 38.50
N MET A 142 3.70 12.38 37.44
CA MET A 142 3.77 13.81 37.17
C MET A 142 3.00 14.64 38.21
N ALA A 143 1.81 14.20 38.61
CA ALA A 143 1.01 14.87 39.63
C ALA A 143 1.66 14.76 41.03
N GLN A 144 2.27 13.62 41.35
CA GLN A 144 3.05 13.45 42.58
C GLN A 144 4.31 14.30 42.59
N ALA A 145 5.03 14.38 41.47
CA ALA A 145 6.20 15.25 41.33
C ALA A 145 5.82 16.73 41.51
N TYR A 146 4.70 17.17 40.94
CA TYR A 146 4.20 18.55 41.06
C TYR A 146 3.76 18.90 42.49
N ASN A 147 3.09 17.98 43.19
CA ASN A 147 2.67 18.18 44.57
C ASN A 147 3.87 18.20 45.55
N ASN A 148 4.88 17.35 45.35
CA ASN A 148 6.11 17.37 46.16
C ASN A 148 6.93 18.66 45.98
N SER A 149 6.84 19.34 44.84
CA SER A 149 7.51 20.63 44.61
C SER A 149 6.80 21.85 45.22
N ASN A 150 5.56 21.70 45.72
CA ASN A 150 4.77 22.81 46.27
C ASN A 150 4.65 22.84 47.81
N GLU A 151 5.25 21.89 48.53
CA GLU A 151 5.48 22.07 49.97
C GLU A 151 6.66 23.04 50.18
N LYS A 152 6.34 24.33 50.42
CA LYS A 152 7.32 25.31 50.92
C LYS A 152 8.00 24.76 52.18
N PRO A 153 9.32 24.96 52.36
CA PRO A 153 9.96 24.69 53.64
C PRO A 153 9.31 25.58 54.70
N LYS A 154 8.89 25.00 55.83
CA LYS A 154 8.59 25.76 57.05
C LYS A 154 9.82 26.62 57.33
N LYS A 155 9.70 27.94 57.19
CA LYS A 155 10.72 28.90 57.62
C LYS A 155 10.92 28.73 59.12
N GLU A 156 12.09 28.24 59.49
CA GLU A 156 12.69 28.50 60.79
C GLU A 156 12.94 30.01 60.95
N GLY A 157 12.64 30.54 62.13
CA GLY A 157 13.07 31.85 62.64
C GLY A 157 12.30 33.06 62.07
N GLU A 158 11.93 34.09 62.83
CA GLU A 158 12.28 34.55 64.17
C GLU A 158 11.17 35.51 64.62
N GLU A 159 10.88 35.59 65.92
CA GLU A 159 10.79 36.91 66.55
C GLU A 159 11.17 36.78 68.03
N SER A 160 12.05 37.70 68.41
CA SER A 160 12.82 37.78 69.63
C SER A 160 12.03 38.46 70.74
N LEU A 161 12.15 37.92 71.96
CA LEU A 161 12.34 38.67 73.20
C LEU A 161 12.85 37.75 74.30
#